data_AF-A0A535XB19-F1
#
_entry.id   AF-A0A535XB19-F1
#
_cell.length_a   1.000
_cell.length_b   1.000
_cell.length_c   1.000
_cell.angle_alpha   90.00
_cell.angle_beta   90.00
_cell.angle_gamma   90.00
#
_symmetry.space_group_name_H-M   'P 1'
#
loop_
_entity.id
_entity.type
_entity.pdbx_description
1 polymer ?
#
loop_
_entity_poly.entity_id
_entity_poly.type
_entity_poly.pdbx_seq_one_letter_code
_entity_poly.pdbx_strand_id
1 'polypeptide(L)'
;MPDERIAQVAIDFISFCFSRREVEWPLLYDEMCRVASNKLYRGLGYEELREAGLDLTLGGLVRTSRIANEVTREIRQGNRELREGLLAAS
;
A
#
# COMPACT_ATOMS: atom_id res chain seq x y z
N MET A 1 11.47 -12.18 16.82
CA MET A 1 11.10 -10.78 16.54
C MET A 1 9.61 -10.67 16.79
N PRO A 2 9.16 -9.93 17.81
CA PRO A 2 7.76 -9.97 18.22
C PRO A 2 6.88 -9.34 17.12
N ASP A 3 5.95 -10.14 16.61
CA ASP A 3 4.86 -9.82 15.68
C ASP A 3 5.14 -8.82 14.54
N GLU A 4 5.48 -9.36 13.36
CA GLU A 4 5.43 -8.63 12.07
C GLU A 4 3.98 -8.39 11.61
N ARG A 5 3.11 -7.93 12.51
CA ARG A 5 1.73 -7.67 12.16
C ARG A 5 1.64 -6.30 11.51
N ILE A 6 1.44 -6.28 10.20
CA ILE A 6 1.14 -5.03 9.49
C ILE A 6 -0.21 -4.53 9.97
N ALA A 7 -0.23 -3.30 10.46
CA ALA A 7 -1.46 -2.68 10.91
C ALA A 7 -2.36 -2.40 9.70
N GLN A 8 -3.69 -2.44 9.89
CA GLN A 8 -4.63 -2.13 8.81
C GLN A 8 -4.37 -0.76 8.18
N VAL A 9 -3.90 0.21 8.97
CA VAL A 9 -3.55 1.55 8.49
C VAL A 9 -2.45 1.54 7.42
N ALA A 10 -1.50 0.60 7.49
CA ALA A 10 -0.45 0.43 6.48
C ALA A 10 -1.00 -0.13 5.17
N ILE A 11 -1.89 -1.12 5.26
CA ILE A 11 -2.60 -1.66 4.10
C ILE A 11 -3.42 -0.55 3.43
N ASP A 12 -4.24 0.16 4.20
CA ASP A 12 -5.06 1.25 3.69
C ASP A 12 -4.21 2.37 3.06
N PHE A 13 -3.06 2.69 3.64
CA PHE A 13 -2.12 3.69 3.09
C PHE A 13 -1.59 3.26 1.72
N ILE A 14 -1.18 1.99 1.57
CA ILE A 14 -0.71 1.45 0.28
C ILE A 14 -1.85 1.46 -0.73
N SER A 15 -3.04 1.00 -0.34
CA SER A 15 -4.23 1.03 -1.20
C SER A 15 -4.57 2.45 -1.66
N PHE A 16 -4.47 3.43 -0.77
CA PHE A 16 -4.66 4.84 -1.10
C PHE A 16 -3.63 5.32 -2.13
N CYS A 17 -2.34 5.05 -1.91
CA CYS A 17 -1.28 5.43 -2.87
C CYS A 17 -1.49 4.78 -4.24
N PHE A 18 -1.84 3.49 -4.25
CA PHE A 18 -2.10 2.75 -5.49
C PHE A 18 -3.34 3.26 -6.23
N SER A 19 -4.41 3.66 -5.52
CA SER A 19 -5.59 4.26 -6.14
C SER A 19 -5.32 5.63 -6.79
N ARG A 20 -4.35 6.38 -6.26
CA ARG A 20 -3.90 7.67 -6.84
C ARG A 20 -3.06 7.47 -8.08
N ARG A 21 -2.29 6.38 -8.11
CA ARG A 21 -1.41 6.02 -9.23
C ARG A 21 -1.26 4.50 -9.26
N GLU A 22 -1.98 3.85 -10.18
CA GLU A 22 -1.96 2.39 -10.37
C GLU A 22 -0.67 1.92 -11.05
N VAL A 23 0.46 2.10 -10.37
CA VAL A 23 1.79 1.68 -10.81
C VAL A 23 2.34 0.60 -9.89
N GLU A 24 3.21 -0.25 -10.45
CA GLU A 24 3.90 -1.29 -9.69
C GLU A 24 5.03 -0.72 -8.83
N TRP A 25 5.52 -1.54 -7.91
CA TRP A 25 6.86 -1.35 -7.36
C TRP A 25 7.92 -1.37 -8.48
N PRO A 26 8.94 -0.49 -8.47
CA PRO A 26 9.27 0.49 -7.43
C PRO A 26 8.60 1.86 -7.62
N LEU A 27 7.88 2.15 -8.71
CA LEU A 27 7.27 3.48 -8.91
C LEU A 27 6.22 3.83 -7.85
N LEU A 28 5.56 2.82 -7.27
CA LEU A 28 4.65 3.00 -6.15
C LEU A 28 5.37 3.53 -4.90
N TYR A 29 6.64 3.17 -4.69
CA TYR A 29 7.46 3.67 -3.58
C TYR A 29 7.63 5.19 -3.64
N ASP A 30 7.82 5.75 -4.84
CA ASP A 30 7.94 7.20 -5.02
C ASP A 30 6.63 7.93 -4.66
N GLU A 31 5.48 7.36 -5.04
CA GLU A 31 4.18 7.91 -4.64
C GLU A 31 3.96 7.78 -3.13
N MET A 32 4.33 6.65 -2.53
CA MET A 32 4.28 6.48 -1.06
C MET A 32 5.15 7.53 -0.35
N CYS A 33 6.37 7.79 -0.85
CA CYS A 33 7.24 8.85 -0.32
C CYS A 33 6.62 10.24 -0.50
N ARG A 34 6.01 10.53 -1.65
CA ARG A 34 5.32 11.79 -1.90
C ARG A 34 4.15 12.00 -0.95
N VAL A 35 3.32 10.98 -0.74
CA VAL A 35 2.17 11.03 0.15
C VAL A 35 2.61 11.21 1.61
N ALA A 36 3.61 10.47 2.06
CA ALA A 36 4.13 10.54 3.43
C ALA A 36 4.78 11.90 3.73
N SER A 37 5.66 12.39 2.83
CA SER A 37 6.35 13.68 3.01
C SER A 37 5.40 14.88 3.07
N ASN A 38 4.27 14.80 2.36
CA ASN A 38 3.23 15.83 2.35
C ASN A 38 2.05 15.52 3.29
N LYS A 39 2.12 14.44 4.07
CA LYS A 39 1.09 13.98 5.01
C LYS A 39 -0.32 13.88 4.40
N LEU A 40 -0.41 13.45 3.14
CA LEU A 40 -1.66 13.51 2.36
C LEU A 40 -2.69 12.45 2.76
N TYR A 41 -2.27 11.39 3.46
CA TYR A 41 -3.15 10.35 3.95
C TYR A 41 -3.35 10.47 5.46
N ARG A 42 -4.51 10.97 5.88
CA ARG A 42 -4.90 11.13 7.30
C ARG A 42 -3.86 11.88 8.17
N GLY A 43 -3.00 12.71 7.56
CA GLY A 43 -1.92 13.40 8.28
C GLY A 43 -0.70 12.55 8.61
N LEU A 44 -0.63 11.29 8.17
CA LEU A 44 0.46 10.37 8.50
C LEU A 44 1.73 10.69 7.72
N GLY A 45 2.84 10.80 8.43
CA GLY A 45 4.19 10.93 7.89
C GLY A 45 5.01 9.66 8.10
N TYR A 46 6.33 9.78 7.93
CA TYR A 46 7.24 8.63 7.99
C TYR A 46 7.26 7.91 9.34
N GLU A 47 7.17 8.66 10.44
CA GLU A 47 7.23 8.08 11.80
C GLU A 47 5.97 7.26 12.10
N GLU A 48 4.79 7.83 11.84
CA GLU A 48 3.52 7.15 12.08
C GLU A 48 3.35 5.93 11.17
N LEU A 49 3.84 6.00 9.93
CA LEU A 49 3.85 4.85 9.02
C LEU A 49 4.81 3.76 9.48
N ARG A 50 5.97 4.13 10.03
CA ARG A 50 6.94 3.16 10.59
C ARG A 50 6.34 2.43 11.80
N GLU A 51 5.65 3.14 12.68
CA GLU A 51 4.91 2.56 13.81
C GLU A 51 3.81 1.59 13.35
N ALA A 52 3.21 1.85 12.18
CA ALA A 52 2.24 0.96 11.54
C ALA A 52 2.86 -0.26 10.80
N GLY A 53 4.19 -0.36 10.75
CA GLY A 53 4.91 -1.44 10.08
C GLY A 53 5.37 -1.14 8.65
N LEU A 54 5.27 0.11 8.18
CA LEU A 54 5.81 0.58 6.90
C LEU A 54 7.05 1.44 7.09
N ASP A 55 8.21 0.79 7.01
CA ASP A 55 9.50 1.48 7.02
C ASP A 55 9.89 1.88 5.59
N LEU A 56 9.80 3.19 5.30
CA LEU A 56 10.20 3.77 4.01
C LEU A 56 11.68 4.20 3.97
N THR A 57 12.48 3.80 4.96
CA THR A 57 13.94 3.95 4.89
C THR A 57 14.56 2.86 4.01
N LEU A 58 15.83 3.03 3.64
CA LEU A 58 16.58 2.05 2.85
C LEU A 58 16.59 0.65 3.50
N GLY A 59 16.66 0.58 4.83
CA GLY A 59 16.64 -0.68 5.59
C GLY A 59 15.28 -1.39 5.53
N GLY A 60 14.19 -0.64 5.33
CA GLY A 60 12.83 -1.16 5.26
C GLY A 60 12.37 -1.63 3.87
N LEU A 61 13.06 -1.24 2.79
CA LEU A 61 12.59 -1.42 1.41
C LEU A 61 12.22 -2.85 1.04
N VAL A 62 13.01 -3.85 1.48
CA VAL A 62 12.73 -5.25 1.16
C VAL A 62 11.40 -5.70 1.76
N ARG A 63 11.11 -5.31 3.02
CA ARG A 63 9.83 -5.61 3.67
C ARG A 63 8.70 -4.83 3.01
N THR A 64 8.88 -3.52 2.85
CA THR A 64 7.88 -2.62 2.27
C THR A 64 7.47 -3.05 0.86
N SER A 65 8.42 -3.46 0.03
CA SER A 65 8.13 -3.97 -1.33
C SER A 65 7.28 -5.23 -1.32
N ARG A 66 7.52 -6.17 -0.38
CA ARG A 66 6.70 -7.39 -0.25
C ARG A 66 5.26 -7.05 0.11
N ILE A 67 5.07 -6.17 1.09
CA ILE A 67 3.73 -5.75 1.53
C ILE A 67 3.02 -5.01 0.40
N ALA A 68 3.70 -4.06 -0.26
CA ALA A 68 3.12 -3.30 -1.36
C ALA A 68 2.69 -4.20 -2.53
N ASN A 69 3.51 -5.17 -2.93
CA ASN A 69 3.17 -6.12 -3.98
C ASN A 69 2.00 -7.04 -3.59
N GLU A 70 1.91 -7.45 -2.31
CA GLU A 70 0.79 -8.25 -1.82
C GLU A 70 -0.52 -7.47 -1.88
N VAL A 71 -0.55 -6.28 -1.28
CA VAL A 71 -1.75 -5.42 -1.23
C VAL A 71 -2.23 -5.06 -2.63
N THR A 72 -1.32 -4.68 -3.55
CA THR A 72 -1.70 -4.33 -4.92
C THR A 72 -2.19 -5.52 -5.73
N ARG A 73 -1.66 -6.73 -5.47
CA ARG A 73 -2.16 -7.97 -6.07
C ARG A 73 -3.58 -8.27 -5.60
N GLU A 74 -3.85 -8.20 -4.30
CA GLU A 74 -5.18 -8.44 -3.73
C GLU A 74 -6.21 -7.44 -4.28
N ILE A 75 -5.86 -6.15 -4.36
CA ILE A 75 -6.75 -5.12 -4.95
C ILE A 75 -7.10 -5.47 -6.40
N ARG A 76 -6.13 -5.88 -7.22
CA ARG A 76 -6.38 -6.23 -8.62
C ARG A 76 -7.23 -7.49 -8.76
N GLN A 77 -7.01 -8.49 -7.91
CA GLN A 77 -7.81 -9.70 -7.89
C GLN A 77 -9.26 -9.38 -7.53
N GLY A 78 -9.49 -8.62 -6.45
CA GLY A 78 -10.83 -8.18 -6.07
C GLY A 78 -11.51 -7.35 -7.16
N ASN A 79 -10.78 -6.42 -7.79
CA ASN A 79 -11.31 -5.64 -8.92
C ASN A 79 -11.66 -6.53 -10.13
N ARG A 80 -10.92 -7.61 -10.38
CA ARG A 80 -11.23 -8.57 -11.45
C ARG A 80 -12.51 -9.34 -11.14
N GLU A 81 -12.60 -9.92 -9.94
CA GLU A 81 -13.76 -10.71 -9.51
C GLU A 81 -15.05 -9.88 -9.51
N LEU A 82 -14.98 -8.63 -9.04
CA LEU A 82 -16.10 -7.69 -9.11
C LEU A 82 -16.54 -7.42 -10.56
N ARG A 83 -15.59 -7.24 -11.49
CA ARG A 83 -15.89 -7.00 -12.91
C ARG A 83 -16.50 -8.23 -13.58
N GLU A 84 -15.97 -9.42 -13.30
CA GLU A 84 -16.49 -10.69 -13.81
C GLU A 84 -17.90 -10.97 -13.27
N GLY A 85 -18.14 -10.73 -11.98
CA GLY A 85 -19.47 -10.86 -11.37
C GLY A 85 -20.50 -9.92 -11.98
N LEU A 86 -20.13 -8.66 -12.28
CA LEU A 86 -21.01 -7.70 -12.94
C LEU A 86 -21.33 -8.12 -14.39
N LEU A 87 -20.34 -8.64 -15.12
CA LEU A 87 -20.53 -9.15 -16.49
C LEU A 87 -21.41 -10.41 -16.52
N ALA A 88 -21.27 -11.31 -15.55
CA ALA A 88 -22.09 -12.52 -15.47
C ALA A 88 -23.55 -12.25 -15.06
N ALA A 89 -23.83 -11.11 -14.45
CA ALA A 89 -25.17 -10.68 -14.04
C ALA A 89 -25.89 -9.80 -15.09
N SER A 90 -25.23 -9.48 -16.21
CA SER A 90 -25.76 -8.68 -17.33
C SER A 90 -26.26 -9.57 -18.46
#